data_AF-A0A0K1QTD4-F1
#
_entry.id   AF-A0A0K1QTD4-F1
#
_cell.length_a   1.000
_cell.length_b   1.000
_cell.length_c   1.000
_cell.angle_alpha   90.00
_cell.angle_beta   90.00
_cell.angle_gamma   90.00
#
_symmetry.space_group_name_H-M   'P 1'
#
loop_
_entity.id
_entity.type
_entity.pdbx_description
1 polymer ?
#
loop_
_entity_poly.entity_id
_entity_poly.type
_entity_poly.pdbx_seq_one_letter_code
_entity_poly.pdbx_strand_id
1 'polypeptide(L)'
;MSNTPRSLATPYTLSFSQDCMDGRLAPFSAEVESMTESAVRPVIHTKDELNHYVALIERPYAKLNRVIAQIAGLLILGQADNGFSTYAQLARTPEQDLIEVMDLLGNLNIPVMASAHFNHLSHTASSLLHIARELQRNISNGAVLRERTPALLKGLNNTNAMLRCASNAQLGLMPVDLQNACFCCSQH
;
A
#
# COMPACT_ATOMS: atom_id res chain seq x y z
N MET A 1 -9.03 51.86 2.97
CA MET A 1 -8.03 50.81 2.73
C MET A 1 -8.46 49.60 3.54
N SER A 2 -9.08 48.62 2.90
CA SER A 2 -9.73 47.48 3.57
C SER A 2 -8.95 46.21 3.25
N ASN A 3 -8.35 45.59 4.27
CA ASN A 3 -7.65 44.32 4.16
C ASN A 3 -8.65 43.16 4.22
N THR A 4 -8.71 42.36 3.16
CA THR A 4 -9.44 41.08 3.13
C THR A 4 -8.46 39.95 3.41
N PRO A 5 -8.71 39.05 4.37
CA PRO A 5 -7.86 37.87 4.57
C PRO A 5 -8.13 36.85 3.45
N ARG A 6 -7.07 36.50 2.70
CA ARG A 6 -7.05 35.36 1.78
C ARG A 6 -7.18 34.07 2.59
N SER A 7 -8.34 33.43 2.50
CA SER A 7 -8.54 32.04 2.89
C SER A 7 -7.72 31.14 1.96
N LEU A 8 -6.70 30.48 2.50
CA LEU A 8 -5.93 29.43 1.84
C LEU A 8 -6.74 28.13 1.92
N ALA A 9 -7.69 27.96 1.00
CA ALA A 9 -8.26 26.65 0.74
C ALA A 9 -7.23 25.80 -0.03
N THR A 10 -6.68 24.79 0.64
CA THR A 10 -5.85 23.75 0.00
C THR A 10 -6.73 22.90 -0.94
N PRO A 11 -6.40 22.73 -2.24
CA PRO A 11 -7.23 22.01 -3.20
C PRO A 11 -7.03 20.48 -3.20
N TYR A 12 -6.53 19.90 -2.11
CA TYR A 12 -6.30 18.45 -2.03
C TYR A 12 -7.55 17.72 -1.51
N THR A 13 -8.62 17.71 -2.30
CA THR A 13 -9.73 16.78 -2.07
C THR A 13 -9.34 15.38 -2.54
N LEU A 14 -8.91 14.55 -1.58
CA LEU A 14 -8.68 13.12 -1.69
C LEU A 14 -10.02 12.38 -1.87
N SER A 15 -10.65 12.52 -3.04
CA SER A 15 -11.97 11.91 -3.29
C SER A 15 -11.97 10.37 -3.22
N PHE A 16 -10.82 9.70 -3.39
CA PHE A 16 -10.76 8.23 -3.39
C PHE A 16 -10.38 7.62 -2.02
N SER A 17 -9.68 8.39 -1.17
CA SER A 17 -9.37 7.95 0.20
C SER A 17 -10.58 8.09 1.12
N GLN A 18 -11.51 8.99 0.77
CA GLN A 18 -12.72 9.23 1.54
C GLN A 18 -13.64 8.00 1.51
N ASP A 19 -13.88 7.38 0.35
CA ASP A 19 -14.78 6.21 0.24
C ASP A 19 -14.30 4.98 1.03
N CYS A 20 -12.99 4.81 1.20
CA CYS A 20 -12.41 3.75 2.00
C CYS A 20 -12.40 4.07 3.51
N MET A 21 -12.14 5.34 3.88
CA MET A 21 -12.18 5.80 5.28
C MET A 21 -13.61 5.97 5.82
N ASP A 22 -14.58 6.27 4.94
CA ASP A 22 -16.00 6.42 5.27
C ASP A 22 -16.72 5.06 5.44
N GLY A 23 -15.98 3.94 5.45
CA GLY A 23 -16.52 2.61 5.70
C GLY A 23 -17.49 2.10 4.63
N ARG A 24 -17.56 2.74 3.45
CA ARG A 24 -18.37 2.24 2.32
C ARG A 24 -17.79 0.98 1.69
N LEU A 25 -16.52 0.68 1.97
CA LEU A 25 -15.91 -0.63 1.84
C LEU A 25 -15.89 -1.27 3.24
N ALA A 26 -17.07 -1.65 3.74
CA ALA A 26 -17.22 -2.14 5.10
C ALA A 26 -16.29 -3.34 5.40
N PRO A 27 -15.74 -3.45 6.61
CA PRO A 27 -14.96 -4.59 7.04
C PRO A 27 -15.87 -5.81 7.13
N PHE A 28 -15.91 -6.67 6.11
CA PHE A 28 -16.49 -8.03 6.09
C PHE A 28 -17.64 -8.28 7.09
N SER A 29 -18.59 -7.35 7.19
CA SER A 29 -19.61 -7.38 8.23
C SER A 29 -20.83 -8.07 7.66
N ALA A 30 -21.22 -9.12 8.38
CA ALA A 30 -22.29 -10.03 8.09
C ALA A 30 -23.66 -9.34 8.03
N GLU A 31 -23.99 -8.73 6.90
CA GLU A 31 -25.38 -8.48 6.52
C GLU A 31 -25.83 -9.64 5.62
N VAL A 32 -26.08 -10.79 6.26
CA VAL A 32 -26.87 -11.87 5.69
C VAL A 32 -28.24 -11.81 6.35
N GLU A 33 -29.20 -11.24 5.64
CA GLU A 33 -30.65 -11.55 5.63
C GLU A 33 -31.30 -10.52 4.69
N SER A 34 -32.11 -10.84 3.69
CA SER A 34 -32.90 -12.03 3.36
C SER A 34 -33.38 -11.89 1.90
N MET A 35 -33.80 -13.01 1.29
CA MET A 35 -34.49 -13.15 -0.01
C MET A 35 -33.60 -13.42 -1.25
N THR A 36 -33.32 -14.69 -1.53
CA THR A 36 -34.16 -15.52 -2.42
C THR A 36 -33.51 -16.89 -2.62
N GLU A 37 -34.35 -17.91 -2.52
CA GLU A 37 -34.09 -19.33 -2.65
C GLU A 37 -33.48 -19.68 -4.01
N SER A 38 -32.16 -19.91 -4.07
CA SER A 38 -31.53 -20.67 -5.15
C SER A 38 -30.16 -21.19 -4.73
N ALA A 39 -30.06 -22.53 -4.70
CA ALA A 39 -28.86 -23.35 -4.46
C ALA A 39 -28.08 -23.05 -3.17
N VAL A 40 -28.50 -23.69 -2.07
CA VAL A 40 -27.74 -23.78 -0.81
C VAL A 40 -26.43 -24.54 -1.07
N ARG A 41 -25.36 -23.83 -1.48
CA ARG A 41 -24.01 -24.30 -1.18
C ARG A 41 -23.83 -24.22 0.35
N PRO A 42 -23.23 -25.23 1.00
CA PRO A 42 -23.10 -25.20 2.46
C PRO A 42 -22.26 -23.99 2.90
N VAL A 43 -22.84 -23.14 3.75
CA VAL A 43 -22.23 -21.94 4.37
C VAL A 43 -20.90 -22.24 5.10
N ILE A 44 -20.67 -23.51 5.44
CA ILE A 44 -19.42 -23.96 6.06
C ILE A 44 -18.23 -23.85 5.08
N HIS A 45 -18.44 -24.16 3.80
CA HIS A 45 -17.35 -24.14 2.81
C HIS A 45 -16.84 -22.73 2.50
N THR A 46 -17.72 -21.72 2.53
CA THR A 46 -17.35 -20.33 2.22
C THR A 46 -16.45 -19.71 3.28
N LYS A 47 -16.66 -20.06 4.55
CA LYS A 47 -15.81 -19.58 5.66
C LYS A 47 -14.43 -20.23 5.62
N ASP A 48 -14.35 -21.51 5.28
CA ASP A 48 -13.08 -22.23 5.17
C ASP A 48 -12.25 -21.72 3.97
N GLU A 49 -12.88 -21.45 2.83
CA GLU A 49 -12.24 -20.83 1.67
C GLU A 49 -11.67 -19.44 1.99
N LEU A 50 -12.43 -18.61 2.73
CA LEU A 50 -11.96 -17.29 3.15
C LEU A 50 -10.81 -17.39 4.14
N ASN A 51 -10.90 -18.25 5.15
CA ASN A 51 -9.82 -18.46 6.11
C ASN A 51 -8.53 -18.95 5.43
N HIS A 52 -8.68 -19.88 4.48
CA HIS A 52 -7.56 -20.37 3.69
C HIS A 52 -6.93 -19.25 2.85
N TYR A 53 -7.74 -18.43 2.19
CA TYR A 53 -7.27 -17.26 1.46
C TYR A 53 -6.49 -16.30 2.36
N VAL A 54 -7.02 -15.97 3.55
CA VAL A 54 -6.38 -15.07 4.51
C VAL A 54 -5.00 -15.58 4.93
N ALA A 55 -4.90 -16.88 5.26
CA ALA A 55 -3.63 -17.49 5.63
C ALA A 55 -2.58 -17.41 4.51
N LEU A 56 -3.00 -17.47 3.25
CA LEU A 56 -2.10 -17.38 2.11
C LEU A 56 -1.65 -15.94 1.81
N ILE A 57 -2.48 -14.93 2.05
CA ILE A 57 -2.16 -13.52 1.76
C ILE A 57 -1.31 -12.83 2.85
N GLU A 58 -1.19 -13.44 4.04
CA GLU A 58 -0.40 -12.87 5.15
C GLU A 58 1.05 -12.60 4.74
N ARG A 59 1.71 -13.57 4.09
CA ARG A 59 3.10 -13.43 3.63
C ARG A 59 3.25 -12.35 2.54
N PRO A 60 2.48 -12.35 1.43
CA PRO A 60 2.48 -11.26 0.46
C PRO A 60 2.25 -9.88 1.09
N TYR A 61 1.27 -9.77 2.00
CA TYR A 61 0.94 -8.52 2.68
C TYR A 61 2.10 -7.98 3.52
N ALA A 62 2.70 -8.84 4.36
CA ALA A 62 3.86 -8.48 5.16
C ALA A 62 5.05 -8.04 4.30
N LYS A 63 5.26 -8.69 3.15
CA LYS A 63 6.29 -8.29 2.19
C LYS A 63 6.03 -6.93 1.56
N LEU A 64 4.78 -6.63 1.17
CA LEU A 64 4.42 -5.30 0.65
C LEU A 64 4.71 -4.19 1.68
N ASN A 65 4.35 -4.42 2.95
CA ASN A 65 4.66 -3.53 4.06
C ASN A 65 6.17 -3.28 4.22
N ARG A 66 6.97 -4.36 4.18
CA ARG A 66 8.43 -4.28 4.26
C ARG A 66 9.00 -3.49 3.08
N VAL A 67 8.52 -3.73 1.86
CA VAL A 67 8.96 -3.02 0.66
C VAL A 67 8.64 -1.52 0.74
N ILE A 68 7.46 -1.15 1.24
CA ILE A 68 7.11 0.26 1.48
C ILE A 68 8.14 0.92 2.40
N ALA A 69 8.48 0.27 3.52
CA ALA A 69 9.48 0.77 4.46
C ALA A 69 10.89 0.87 3.82
N GLN A 70 11.28 -0.12 3.01
CA GLN A 70 12.55 -0.11 2.28
C GLN A 70 12.60 1.07 1.28
N ILE A 71 11.56 1.26 0.46
CA ILE A 71 11.49 2.36 -0.50
C ILE A 71 11.50 3.71 0.23
N ALA A 72 10.76 3.86 1.33
CA ALA A 72 10.78 5.07 2.14
C ALA A 72 12.19 5.37 2.69
N GLY A 73 12.85 4.36 3.27
CA GLY A 73 14.22 4.49 3.77
C GLY A 73 15.21 4.84 2.66
N LEU A 74 15.06 4.24 1.47
CA LEU A 74 15.85 4.56 0.30
C LEU A 74 15.65 6.02 -0.14
N LEU A 75 14.41 6.51 -0.23
CA LEU A 75 14.14 7.90 -0.60
C LEU A 75 14.74 8.90 0.41
N ILE A 76 14.73 8.57 1.71
CA ILE A 76 15.38 9.38 2.75
C ILE A 76 16.90 9.37 2.58
N LEU A 77 17.51 8.19 2.38
CA LEU A 77 18.96 8.06 2.18
C LEU A 77 19.44 8.76 0.90
N GLY A 78 18.64 8.76 -0.16
CA GLY A 78 18.94 9.48 -1.40
C GLY A 78 19.00 11.01 -1.24
N GLN A 79 18.43 11.55 -0.16
CA GLN A 79 18.52 12.97 0.19
C GLN A 79 19.73 13.31 1.06
N ALA A 80 20.38 12.31 1.68
CA ALA A 80 21.55 12.52 2.51
C ALA A 80 22.82 12.72 1.65
N ASP A 81 23.59 13.76 1.94
CA ASP A 81 24.87 14.00 1.27
C ASP A 81 25.84 12.85 1.58
N ASN A 82 26.49 12.30 0.55
CA ASN A 82 27.45 11.17 0.58
C ASN A 82 26.91 9.73 0.73
N GLY A 83 25.59 9.49 0.66
CA GLY A 83 25.00 8.14 0.80
C GLY A 83 24.96 7.26 -0.48
N PHE A 84 25.36 7.79 -1.64
CA PHE A 84 24.98 7.22 -2.95
C PHE A 84 25.57 5.85 -3.30
N SER A 85 26.78 5.51 -2.86
CA SER A 85 27.43 4.24 -3.23
C SER A 85 26.79 3.03 -2.54
N THR A 86 26.47 3.15 -1.25
CA THR A 86 25.73 2.14 -0.46
C THR A 86 24.27 2.04 -0.91
N TYR A 87 23.69 3.18 -1.28
CA TYR A 87 22.32 3.31 -1.78
C TYR A 87 22.09 2.49 -3.07
N ALA A 88 23.04 2.53 -4.01
CA ALA A 88 22.94 1.82 -5.30
C ALA A 88 22.84 0.29 -5.16
N GLN A 89 23.47 -0.30 -4.14
CA GLN A 89 23.41 -1.74 -3.91
C GLN A 89 22.07 -2.16 -3.28
N LEU A 90 21.55 -1.35 -2.36
CA LEU A 90 20.32 -1.66 -1.62
C LEU A 90 19.06 -1.53 -2.48
N ALA A 91 19.05 -0.66 -3.47
CA ALA A 91 17.87 -0.37 -4.30
C ALA A 91 17.44 -1.50 -5.26
N ARG A 92 18.25 -2.56 -5.43
CA ARG A 92 17.84 -3.73 -6.22
C ARG A 92 16.89 -4.66 -5.44
N THR A 93 16.99 -4.65 -4.11
CA THR A 93 16.23 -5.55 -3.23
C THR A 93 14.71 -5.36 -3.35
N PRO A 94 14.16 -4.13 -3.32
CA PRO A 94 12.71 -3.93 -3.40
C PRO A 94 12.08 -4.47 -4.69
N GLU A 95 12.76 -4.33 -5.84
CA GLU A 95 12.25 -4.83 -7.11
C GLU A 95 12.13 -6.37 -7.09
N GLN A 96 13.17 -7.06 -6.62
CA GLN A 96 13.18 -8.52 -6.53
C GLN A 96 12.12 -9.04 -5.57
N ASP A 97 12.01 -8.41 -4.39
CA ASP A 97 10.99 -8.74 -3.40
C ASP A 97 9.56 -8.59 -3.98
N LEU A 98 9.33 -7.56 -4.82
CA LEU A 98 8.03 -7.33 -5.46
C LEU A 98 7.71 -8.33 -6.57
N ILE A 99 8.70 -8.76 -7.35
CA ILE A 99 8.51 -9.84 -8.34
C ILE A 99 8.06 -11.10 -7.62
N GLU A 100 8.72 -11.49 -6.53
CA GLU A 100 8.31 -12.65 -5.74
C GLU A 100 6.89 -12.48 -5.17
N VAL A 101 6.54 -11.28 -4.69
CA VAL A 101 5.17 -11.00 -4.20
C VAL A 101 4.14 -11.16 -5.32
N MET A 102 4.43 -10.66 -6.52
CA MET A 102 3.52 -10.82 -7.66
C MET A 102 3.36 -12.29 -8.05
N ASP A 103 4.43 -13.08 -8.03
CA ASP A 103 4.37 -14.52 -8.27
C ASP A 103 3.54 -15.22 -7.19
N LEU A 104 3.72 -14.86 -5.91
CA LEU A 104 2.91 -15.42 -4.81
C LEU A 104 1.42 -15.09 -4.99
N LEU A 105 1.09 -13.84 -5.32
CA LEU A 105 -0.29 -13.43 -5.57
C LEU A 105 -0.90 -14.12 -6.80
N GLY A 106 -0.13 -14.28 -7.88
CA GLY A 106 -0.57 -14.94 -9.12
C GLY A 106 -0.91 -16.42 -8.96
N ASN A 107 -0.40 -17.07 -7.91
CA ASN A 107 -0.65 -18.48 -7.61
C ASN A 107 -1.84 -18.72 -6.66
N LEU A 108 -2.55 -17.65 -6.23
CA LEU A 108 -3.65 -17.78 -5.29
C LEU A 108 -4.96 -18.16 -5.98
N ASN A 109 -5.68 -19.11 -5.38
CA ASN A 109 -7.10 -19.31 -5.68
C ASN A 109 -7.92 -18.30 -4.88
N ILE A 110 -8.55 -17.36 -5.59
CA ILE A 110 -9.23 -16.23 -4.97
C ILE A 110 -10.72 -16.56 -4.84
N PRO A 111 -11.29 -16.64 -3.62
CA PRO A 111 -12.72 -16.77 -3.47
C PRO A 111 -13.42 -15.48 -3.91
N VAL A 112 -14.61 -15.60 -4.50
CA VAL A 112 -15.34 -14.46 -5.09
C VAL A 112 -15.47 -13.29 -4.10
N MET A 113 -15.74 -13.58 -2.82
CA MET A 113 -15.87 -12.59 -1.75
C MET A 113 -14.57 -11.82 -1.42
N ALA A 114 -13.40 -12.34 -1.79
CA ALA A 114 -12.11 -11.69 -1.56
C ALA A 114 -11.54 -10.98 -2.80
N SER A 115 -12.29 -10.96 -3.92
CA SER A 115 -11.81 -10.40 -5.19
C SER A 115 -11.38 -8.93 -5.07
N ALA A 116 -12.16 -8.11 -4.36
CA ALA A 116 -11.84 -6.70 -4.15
C ALA A 116 -10.53 -6.52 -3.34
N HIS A 117 -10.37 -7.30 -2.27
CA HIS A 117 -9.15 -7.28 -1.45
C HIS A 117 -7.92 -7.73 -2.26
N PHE A 118 -8.04 -8.82 -3.03
CA PHE A 118 -6.99 -9.27 -3.93
C PHE A 118 -6.60 -8.20 -4.97
N ASN A 119 -7.58 -7.51 -5.55
CA ASN A 119 -7.33 -6.43 -6.50
C ASN A 119 -6.53 -5.29 -5.86
N HIS A 120 -6.86 -4.86 -4.63
CA HIS A 120 -6.08 -3.86 -3.91
C HIS A 120 -4.63 -4.28 -3.67
N LEU A 121 -4.39 -5.54 -3.28
CA LEU A 121 -3.04 -6.06 -3.10
C LEU A 121 -2.25 -6.11 -4.42
N SER A 122 -2.89 -6.56 -5.49
CA SER A 122 -2.28 -6.65 -6.82
C SER A 122 -1.95 -5.27 -7.40
N HIS A 123 -2.85 -4.30 -7.23
CA HIS A 123 -2.59 -2.91 -7.61
C HIS A 123 -1.46 -2.30 -6.78
N THR A 124 -1.45 -2.54 -5.47
CA THR A 124 -0.39 -2.08 -4.57
C THR A 124 0.96 -2.65 -5.01
N ALA A 125 1.06 -3.96 -5.24
CA ALA A 125 2.29 -4.62 -5.71
C ALA A 125 2.78 -4.01 -7.03
N SER A 126 1.87 -3.81 -7.99
CA SER A 126 2.18 -3.22 -9.29
C SER A 126 2.65 -1.77 -9.19
N SER A 127 2.02 -0.96 -8.34
CA SER A 127 2.40 0.43 -8.09
C SER A 127 3.76 0.53 -7.39
N LEU A 128 4.02 -0.32 -6.39
CA LEU A 128 5.34 -0.38 -5.75
C LEU A 128 6.42 -0.83 -6.74
N LEU A 129 6.12 -1.77 -7.65
CA LEU A 129 7.09 -2.22 -8.65
C LEU A 129 7.44 -1.10 -9.62
N HIS A 130 6.45 -0.30 -10.01
CA HIS A 130 6.69 0.90 -10.80
C HIS A 130 7.62 1.88 -10.08
N ILE A 131 7.33 2.19 -8.81
CA ILE A 131 8.15 3.09 -7.98
C ILE A 131 9.58 2.54 -7.82
N ALA A 132 9.73 1.25 -7.51
CA ALA A 132 11.03 0.60 -7.35
C ALA A 132 11.87 0.66 -8.63
N ARG A 133 11.25 0.43 -9.80
CA ARG A 133 11.92 0.56 -11.10
C ARG A 133 12.30 2.01 -11.42
N GLU A 134 11.44 2.97 -11.13
CA GLU A 134 11.76 4.39 -11.32
C GLU A 134 12.93 4.80 -10.43
N LEU A 135 12.93 4.35 -9.17
CA LEU A 135 14.03 4.57 -8.22
C LEU A 135 15.35 4.01 -8.76
N GLN A 136 15.34 2.75 -9.19
CA GLN A 136 16.52 2.05 -9.70
C GLN A 136 17.08 2.69 -10.98
N ARG A 137 16.23 3.18 -11.89
CA ARG A 137 16.67 3.88 -13.12
C ARG A 137 17.38 5.20 -12.83
N ASN A 138 16.98 5.90 -11.76
CA ASN A 138 17.48 7.23 -11.45
C ASN A 138 18.56 7.24 -10.37
N ILE A 139 18.92 6.08 -9.80
CA ILE A 139 19.83 5.96 -8.66
C ILE A 139 21.23 6.51 -8.92
N SER A 140 21.72 6.40 -10.15
CA SER A 140 23.05 6.87 -10.54
C SER A 140 23.13 8.38 -10.75
N ASN A 141 21.99 9.08 -10.77
CA ASN A 141 21.91 10.51 -10.97
C ASN A 141 21.18 11.17 -9.80
N GLY A 142 21.97 11.57 -8.79
CA GLY A 142 21.42 12.17 -7.57
C GLY A 142 20.62 13.45 -7.78
N ALA A 143 20.97 14.27 -8.80
CA ALA A 143 20.21 15.47 -9.12
C ALA A 143 18.81 15.14 -9.64
N VAL A 144 18.70 14.19 -10.57
CA VAL A 144 17.41 13.73 -11.11
C VAL A 144 16.59 13.03 -10.04
N LEU A 145 17.22 12.18 -9.21
CA LEU A 145 16.53 11.52 -8.11
C LEU A 145 15.96 12.54 -7.11
N ARG A 146 16.73 13.60 -6.78
CA ARG A 146 16.28 14.66 -5.88
C ARG A 146 15.07 15.40 -6.44
N GLU A 147 15.07 15.71 -7.73
CA GLU A 147 13.93 16.30 -8.44
C GLU A 147 12.69 15.40 -8.45
N ARG A 148 12.88 14.08 -8.61
CA ARG A 148 11.80 13.08 -8.69
C ARG A 148 11.24 12.66 -7.33
N THR A 149 12.01 12.86 -6.25
CA THR A 149 11.67 12.39 -4.90
C THR A 149 10.27 12.81 -4.44
N PRO A 150 9.81 14.07 -4.61
CA PRO A 150 8.45 14.46 -4.20
C PRO A 150 7.34 13.66 -4.90
N ALA A 151 7.52 13.36 -6.20
CA ALA A 151 6.57 12.56 -6.97
C ALA A 151 6.57 11.09 -6.51
N LEU A 152 7.76 10.53 -6.26
CA LEU A 152 7.91 9.16 -5.75
C LEU A 152 7.31 9.01 -4.35
N LEU A 153 7.53 9.98 -3.44
CA LEU A 153 6.93 9.99 -2.11
C LEU A 153 5.41 10.10 -2.17
N LYS A 154 4.87 10.93 -3.07
CA LYS A 154 3.42 11.01 -3.29
C LYS A 154 2.87 9.67 -3.79
N GLY A 155 3.53 9.03 -4.76
CA GLY A 155 3.17 7.70 -5.24
C GLY A 155 3.20 6.65 -4.14
N LEU A 156 4.25 6.66 -3.30
CA LEU A 156 4.41 5.74 -2.18
C LEU A 156 3.32 5.93 -1.13
N ASN A 157 2.98 7.17 -0.78
CA ASN A 157 1.90 7.49 0.16
C ASN A 157 0.53 7.01 -0.36
N ASN A 158 0.23 7.24 -1.63
CA ASN A 158 -1.01 6.75 -2.25
C ASN A 158 -1.06 5.22 -2.24
N THR A 159 0.06 4.57 -2.54
CA THR A 159 0.17 3.10 -2.54
C THR A 159 0.03 2.53 -1.13
N ASN A 160 0.61 3.19 -0.12
CA ASN A 160 0.42 2.81 1.28
C ASN A 160 -1.05 2.99 1.71
N ALA A 161 -1.72 4.06 1.31
CA ALA A 161 -3.15 4.24 1.58
C ALA A 161 -4.00 3.10 0.98
N MET A 162 -3.67 2.64 -0.23
CA MET A 162 -4.32 1.47 -0.83
C MET A 162 -4.06 0.18 -0.05
N LEU A 163 -2.82 -0.03 0.43
CA LEU A 163 -2.50 -1.18 1.29
C LEU A 163 -3.24 -1.12 2.65
N ARG A 164 -3.47 0.09 3.18
CA ARG A 164 -4.32 0.30 4.38
C ARG A 164 -5.77 -0.08 4.10
N CYS A 165 -6.30 0.17 2.91
CA CYS A 165 -7.63 -0.32 2.52
C CYS A 165 -7.72 -1.84 2.42
N ALA A 166 -6.60 -2.52 2.21
CA ALA A 166 -6.51 -3.98 2.28
C ALA A 166 -6.17 -4.49 3.70
N SER A 167 -6.02 -3.60 4.68
CA SER A 167 -5.75 -4.01 6.06
C SER A 167 -7.00 -4.55 6.74
N ASN A 168 -6.82 -5.51 7.62
CA ASN A 168 -7.88 -6.05 8.47
C ASN A 168 -7.29 -6.46 9.81
N ALA A 169 -7.57 -5.68 10.85
CA ALA A 169 -7.06 -5.90 12.20
C ALA A 169 -7.52 -7.24 12.80
N GLN A 170 -8.73 -7.70 12.46
CA GLN A 170 -9.24 -9.00 12.94
C GLN A 170 -8.46 -10.18 12.34
N LEU A 171 -7.78 -9.96 11.21
CA LEU A 171 -6.98 -10.95 10.50
C LEU A 171 -5.47 -10.73 10.69
N GLY A 172 -5.06 -9.83 11.60
CA GLY A 172 -3.64 -9.53 11.85
C GLY A 172 -2.94 -8.75 10.73
N LEU A 173 -3.68 -8.29 9.71
CA LEU A 173 -3.13 -7.53 8.59
C LEU A 173 -3.08 -6.06 8.98
N MET A 174 -1.98 -5.64 9.60
CA MET A 174 -1.76 -4.24 9.96
C MET A 174 -0.74 -3.56 9.05
N PRO A 175 -1.04 -2.36 8.54
CA PRO A 175 -0.15 -1.62 7.67
C PRO A 175 0.97 -0.96 8.48
N VAL A 176 2.11 -0.70 7.84
CA VAL A 176 3.17 0.11 8.46
C VAL A 176 2.71 1.56 8.57
N ASP A 177 2.79 2.11 9.78
CA ASP A 177 2.49 3.51 10.00
C ASP A 177 3.68 4.43 9.76
N LEU A 178 3.78 4.95 8.53
CA LEU A 178 4.84 5.88 8.14
C LEU A 178 4.72 7.25 8.80
N GLN A 179 3.52 7.66 9.24
CA GLN A 179 3.32 8.99 9.83
C GLN A 179 3.96 9.10 11.22
N ASN A 180 4.04 7.99 11.95
CA ASN A 180 4.59 7.91 13.30
C ASN A 180 5.96 7.21 13.36
N ALA A 181 6.49 6.71 12.23
CA ALA A 181 7.76 5.98 12.20
C ALA A 181 9.00 6.88 12.35
N CYS A 182 8.90 8.18 12.08
CA CYS A 182 10.02 9.10 12.25
C CYS A 182 9.92 9.86 13.58
N PHE A 183 10.51 9.31 14.64
CA PHE A 183 10.59 9.95 15.96
C PHE A 183 11.38 11.27 15.94
N CYS A 184 12.20 11.50 14.91
CA CYS A 184 13.05 12.69 14.80
C CYS A 184 12.33 13.93 14.26
N CYS A 185 11.13 13.81 13.68
CA CYS A 185 10.43 14.93 13.04
C CYS A 185 9.30 15.55 13.89
N SER A 186 9.03 15.03 15.10
CA SER A 186 7.98 15.53 15.99
C SER A 186 8.49 16.41 17.14
N GLN A 187 9.77 16.81 17.13
CA GLN A 187 10.41 17.64 18.17
C GLN A 187 10.76 19.07 17.72
N HIS A 188 10.20 19.57 16.62
CA HIS A 188 10.39 20.96 16.19
C HIS A 188 9.08 21.69 15.95
#